data_AF-A0A9J8CSM2-F1
#
_entry.id   AF-A0A9J8CSM2-F1
#
_cell.length_a   1.000
_cell.length_b   1.000
_cell.length_c   1.000
_cell.angle_alpha   90.00
_cell.angle_beta   90.00
_cell.angle_gamma   90.00
#
_symmetry.space_group_name_H-M   'P 1'
#
loop_
_entity.id
_entity.type
_entity.pdbx_description
1 polymer ?
#
loop_
_entity_poly.entity_id
_entity_poly.type
_entity_poly.pdbx_seq_one_letter_code
_entity_poly.pdbx_strand_id
1 'polypeptide(L)'
;MFDEKNNSMLYTPTLADYEKNDSMLYTPTLADYEQNCSRSALTCFALEVNVLLVEIQSLAKFQFWQLPRILKLLAYKFQDKMKPCPDCELYKEEKAETFLETLLNVLQQINAEKSCAPKRKKRHLERKKKKRENLKNMI
;
A
#
# COMPACT_ATOMS: atom_id res chain seq x y z
N MET A 1 29.71 31.17 20.93
CA MET A 1 28.45 31.48 21.60
C MET A 1 27.65 32.35 20.64
N PHE A 2 26.72 31.76 19.90
CA PHE A 2 25.75 32.49 19.08
C PHE A 2 24.39 31.83 19.28
N ASP A 3 23.43 32.66 19.68
CA ASP A 3 22.14 32.33 20.24
C ASP A 3 21.18 31.64 19.26
N GLU A 4 20.41 30.70 19.83
CA GLU A 4 19.14 30.20 19.31
C GLU A 4 18.11 31.32 19.20
N LYS A 5 17.52 31.49 18.02
CA LYS A 5 16.10 31.86 17.92
C LYS A 5 15.42 31.04 16.82
N ASN A 6 14.58 30.12 17.29
CA ASN A 6 13.44 29.51 16.62
C ASN A 6 12.96 30.33 15.40
N ASN A 7 13.15 29.78 14.21
CA ASN A 7 12.33 30.12 13.06
C ASN A 7 11.68 28.84 12.53
N SER A 8 10.43 28.63 12.97
CA SER A 8 9.45 27.75 12.34
C SER A 8 9.24 28.21 10.90
N MET A 9 10.08 27.75 9.98
CA MET A 9 9.97 28.07 8.55
C MET A 9 10.03 26.77 7.76
N LEU A 10 8.86 26.37 7.26
CA LEU A 10 8.57 25.37 6.23
C LEU A 10 9.84 24.82 5.53
N TYR A 11 10.35 23.69 6.03
CA TYR A 11 11.34 22.93 5.28
C TYR A 11 10.65 22.34 4.04
N THR A 12 10.92 22.95 2.89
CA THR A 12 10.67 22.35 1.58
C THR A 12 11.97 21.66 1.18
N PRO A 13 12.01 20.32 1.09
CA PRO A 13 13.23 19.62 0.71
C PRO A 13 13.70 20.12 -0.65
N THR A 14 14.97 20.48 -0.76
CA THR A 14 15.55 20.88 -2.04
C THR A 14 15.93 19.62 -2.84
N LEU A 15 16.05 19.73 -4.17
CA LEU A 15 16.53 18.63 -5.03
C LEU A 15 17.93 18.10 -4.62
N ALA A 16 18.69 18.88 -3.85
CA ALA A 16 20.00 18.49 -3.32
C ALA A 16 19.92 17.60 -2.06
N ASP A 17 18.80 17.63 -1.30
CA ASP A 17 18.60 16.74 -0.15
C ASP A 17 18.15 15.32 -0.56
N TYR A 18 17.81 15.15 -1.85
CA TYR A 18 17.65 13.85 -2.52
C TYR A 18 18.98 13.35 -3.11
N GLU A 19 20.12 13.71 -2.49
CA GLU A 19 21.42 13.15 -2.85
C GLU A 19 21.37 11.62 -2.81
N LYS A 20 21.26 11.04 -4.02
CA LYS A 20 21.43 9.64 -4.39
C LYS A 20 20.88 8.61 -3.41
N ASN A 21 19.56 8.41 -3.48
CA ASN A 21 19.04 7.09 -3.18
C ASN A 21 19.44 6.13 -4.33
N ASP A 22 20.61 5.51 -4.19
CA ASP A 22 21.11 4.45 -5.08
C ASP A 22 20.50 3.08 -4.69
N SER A 23 19.43 3.05 -3.89
CA SER A 23 18.77 1.81 -3.48
C SER A 23 18.15 1.10 -4.66
N MET A 24 18.42 -0.18 -4.73
CA MET A 24 17.85 -1.13 -5.67
C MET A 24 16.94 -2.05 -4.87
N LEU A 25 15.66 -2.05 -5.22
CA LEU A 25 14.60 -2.69 -4.44
C LEU A 25 13.91 -3.76 -5.28
N TYR A 26 13.66 -4.92 -4.69
CA TYR A 26 12.92 -5.98 -5.36
C TYR A 26 11.50 -5.53 -5.69
N THR A 27 11.18 -5.41 -6.98
CA THR A 27 9.96 -4.74 -7.43
C THR A 27 9.00 -5.73 -8.10
N PRO A 28 7.98 -6.22 -7.37
CA PRO A 28 6.86 -6.92 -8.00
C PRO A 28 6.18 -6.02 -9.03
N THR A 29 5.73 -6.58 -10.14
CA THR A 29 4.99 -5.86 -11.17
C THR A 29 3.50 -5.76 -10.82
N LEU A 30 2.77 -4.91 -11.55
CA LEU A 30 1.30 -4.91 -11.49
C LEU A 30 0.72 -6.27 -11.86
N ALA A 31 1.33 -6.98 -12.82
CA ALA A 31 0.90 -8.30 -13.22
C ALA A 31 1.06 -9.32 -12.09
N ASP A 32 2.12 -9.24 -11.27
CA ASP A 32 2.31 -10.14 -10.12
C ASP A 32 1.21 -9.96 -9.05
N TYR A 33 0.73 -8.72 -8.89
CA TYR A 33 -0.44 -8.43 -8.06
C TYR A 33 -1.74 -9.00 -8.68
N GLU A 34 -2.01 -8.71 -9.96
CA GLU A 34 -3.25 -9.11 -10.63
C GLU A 34 -3.35 -10.63 -10.85
N GLN A 35 -2.22 -11.26 -11.15
CA GLN A 35 -2.11 -12.66 -11.55
C GLN A 35 -1.65 -13.52 -10.38
N ASN A 36 -2.57 -13.69 -9.43
CA ASN A 36 -2.58 -14.79 -8.49
C ASN A 36 -1.58 -14.74 -7.31
N CYS A 37 -0.72 -13.72 -7.21
CA CYS A 37 0.23 -13.55 -6.10
C CYS A 37 0.05 -12.25 -5.30
N SER A 38 -1.16 -11.68 -5.32
CA SER A 38 -1.52 -10.42 -4.65
C SER A 38 -1.05 -10.26 -3.20
N ARG A 39 -1.12 -11.30 -2.35
CA ARG A 39 -0.67 -11.22 -0.95
C ARG A 39 0.85 -11.27 -0.87
N SER A 40 1.49 -12.15 -1.64
CA SER A 40 2.95 -12.24 -1.70
C SER A 40 3.56 -10.94 -2.22
N ALA A 41 3.06 -10.42 -3.35
CA ALA A 41 3.53 -9.15 -3.93
C ALA A 41 3.41 -7.97 -2.95
N LEU A 42 2.26 -7.80 -2.29
CA LEU A 42 2.07 -6.74 -1.29
C LEU A 42 2.96 -6.92 -0.05
N THR A 43 3.29 -8.16 0.30
CA THR A 43 4.23 -8.45 1.39
C THR A 43 5.64 -8.04 0.99
N CYS A 44 6.07 -8.32 -0.24
CA CYS A 44 7.38 -7.90 -0.75
C CYS A 44 7.50 -6.38 -0.80
N PHE A 45 6.50 -5.67 -1.33
CA PHE A 45 6.48 -4.20 -1.24
C PHE A 45 6.65 -3.69 0.20
N ALA A 46 6.01 -4.33 1.17
CA ALA A 46 6.14 -3.93 2.56
C ALA A 46 7.52 -4.20 3.16
N LEU A 47 8.23 -5.24 2.72
CA LEU A 47 9.60 -5.56 3.14
C LEU A 47 10.58 -4.56 2.53
N GLU A 48 10.49 -4.32 1.23
CA GLU A 48 11.36 -3.39 0.50
C GLU A 48 11.18 -1.93 0.94
N VAL A 49 9.96 -1.50 1.32
CA VAL A 49 9.79 -0.18 1.94
C VAL A 49 10.56 -0.08 3.27
N ASN A 50 10.74 -1.18 4.03
CA ASN A 50 11.60 -1.12 5.23
C ASN A 50 13.07 -0.93 4.85
N VAL A 51 13.54 -1.60 3.80
CA VAL A 51 14.91 -1.43 3.27
C VAL A 51 15.11 0.04 2.89
N LEU A 52 14.19 0.57 2.08
CA LEU A 52 14.20 1.97 1.65
C LEU A 52 14.21 2.96 2.84
N LEU A 53 13.41 2.70 3.89
CA LEU A 53 13.37 3.55 5.09
C LEU A 53 14.64 3.47 5.95
N VAL A 54 15.37 2.36 5.89
CA VAL A 54 16.67 2.21 6.57
C VAL A 54 17.74 2.99 5.82
N GLU A 55 17.69 2.99 4.50
CA GLU A 55 18.71 3.58 3.61
C GLU A 55 18.54 5.10 3.43
N ILE A 56 17.32 5.62 3.49
CA ILE A 56 17.07 7.05 3.42
C ILE A 56 17.49 7.74 4.74
N GLN A 57 18.47 8.64 4.65
CA GLN A 57 18.93 9.51 5.75
C GLN A 57 18.15 10.83 5.84
N SER A 58 16.83 10.79 5.64
CA SER A 58 16.00 12.00 5.61
C SER A 58 14.93 12.04 6.70
N LEU A 59 14.53 13.26 7.07
CA LEU A 59 13.39 13.50 7.97
C LEU A 59 12.07 12.94 7.41
N ALA A 60 11.99 12.68 6.10
CA ALA A 60 10.83 12.06 5.46
C ALA A 60 10.59 10.62 5.98
N LYS A 61 11.61 9.97 6.57
CA LYS A 61 11.47 8.68 7.26
C LYS A 61 10.31 8.66 8.25
N PHE A 62 10.11 9.74 9.00
CA PHE A 62 9.02 9.84 9.97
C PHE A 62 7.64 9.88 9.32
N GLN A 63 7.53 10.51 8.14
CA GLN A 63 6.26 10.64 7.42
C GLN A 63 5.80 9.29 6.85
N PHE A 64 6.73 8.42 6.47
CA PHE A 64 6.42 7.14 5.79
C PHE A 64 6.65 5.90 6.66
N TRP A 65 7.04 6.04 7.93
CA TRP A 65 7.33 4.89 8.81
C TRP A 65 6.13 3.94 9.03
N GLN A 66 4.91 4.44 8.88
CA GLN A 66 3.71 3.60 8.99
C GLN A 66 3.41 2.79 7.73
N LEU A 67 3.96 3.17 6.57
CA LEU A 67 3.64 2.56 5.28
C LEU A 67 3.89 1.04 5.24
N PRO A 68 5.04 0.50 5.72
CA PRO A 68 5.24 -0.95 5.79
C PRO A 68 4.15 -1.68 6.60
N ARG A 69 3.71 -1.09 7.72
CA ARG A 69 2.67 -1.68 8.57
C ARG A 69 1.33 -1.69 7.85
N ILE A 70 0.99 -0.60 7.16
CA ILE A 70 -0.25 -0.49 6.38
C ILE A 70 -0.25 -1.50 5.23
N LEU A 71 0.87 -1.64 4.51
CA LEU A 71 1.01 -2.62 3.41
C LEU A 71 0.88 -4.06 3.92
N LYS A 72 1.50 -4.41 5.06
CA LYS A 72 1.31 -5.73 5.70
C LYS A 72 -0.15 -5.98 6.05
N LEU A 73 -0.82 -5.02 6.69
CA LEU A 73 -2.25 -5.11 7.01
C LEU A 73 -3.14 -5.24 5.77
N LEU A 74 -2.77 -4.57 4.68
CA LEU A 74 -3.44 -4.67 3.40
C LEU A 74 -3.25 -6.06 2.80
N ALA A 75 -2.02 -6.59 2.78
CA ALA A 75 -1.68 -7.91 2.25
C ALA A 75 -2.50 -9.03 2.91
N TYR A 76 -2.76 -8.97 4.22
CA TYR A 76 -3.60 -9.94 4.93
C TYR A 76 -5.05 -10.00 4.43
N LYS A 77 -5.54 -8.97 3.72
CA LYS A 77 -6.89 -8.95 3.13
C LYS A 77 -6.96 -9.68 1.79
N PHE A 78 -5.82 -10.04 1.23
CA PHE A 78 -5.71 -10.73 -0.05
C PHE A 78 -5.35 -12.21 0.15
N GLN A 79 -5.61 -13.00 -0.88
CA GLN A 79 -5.25 -14.40 -0.93
C GLN A 79 -4.57 -14.68 -2.25
N ASP A 80 -3.43 -15.36 -2.19
CA ASP A 80 -2.75 -15.87 -3.37
C ASP A 80 -3.60 -16.99 -3.96
N LYS A 81 -3.86 -16.91 -5.26
CA LYS A 81 -4.62 -17.90 -6.03
C LYS A 81 -3.70 -18.96 -6.64
N MET A 82 -2.40 -18.68 -6.75
CA MET A 82 -1.38 -19.60 -7.26
C MET A 82 -0.40 -19.90 -6.14
N LYS A 83 0.07 -21.14 -6.09
CA LYS A 83 1.19 -21.56 -5.23
C LYS A 83 2.10 -22.50 -6.02
N PRO A 84 3.43 -22.33 -5.96
CA PRO A 84 4.14 -21.31 -5.18
C PRO A 84 4.15 -19.93 -5.88
N CYS A 85 4.07 -18.86 -5.08
CA CYS A 85 4.41 -17.50 -5.52
C CYS A 85 5.90 -17.28 -5.32
N PRO A 86 6.56 -16.46 -6.16
CA PRO A 86 7.99 -16.20 -6.03
C PRO A 86 8.31 -15.46 -4.72
N ASP A 87 9.44 -15.83 -4.12
CA ASP A 87 10.06 -15.08 -3.03
C ASP A 87 10.49 -13.69 -3.52
N CYS A 88 10.66 -12.73 -2.61
CA CYS A 88 10.87 -11.33 -2.98
C CYS A 88 12.15 -11.13 -3.78
N GLU A 89 13.20 -11.84 -3.41
CA GLU A 89 14.53 -11.79 -4.01
C GLU A 89 14.56 -12.33 -5.46
N LEU A 90 13.46 -12.93 -5.94
CA LEU A 90 13.31 -13.37 -7.32
C LEU A 90 12.70 -12.30 -8.24
N TYR A 91 12.14 -11.22 -7.68
CA TYR A 91 11.71 -10.08 -8.48
C TYR A 91 12.92 -9.30 -9.00
N LYS A 92 12.71 -8.52 -10.06
CA LYS A 92 13.75 -7.65 -10.58
C LYS A 92 13.99 -6.50 -9.61
N GLU A 93 15.26 -6.20 -9.34
CA GLU A 93 15.64 -4.99 -8.62
C GLU A 93 15.43 -3.76 -9.50
N GLU A 94 14.77 -2.74 -8.97
CA GLU A 94 14.56 -1.45 -9.63
C GLU A 94 14.95 -0.30 -8.70
N LYS A 95 15.18 0.87 -9.29
CA LYS A 95 15.46 2.09 -8.52
C LYS A 95 14.26 2.48 -7.64
N ALA A 96 14.52 3.17 -6.54
CA ALA A 96 13.48 3.64 -5.61
C ALA A 96 12.31 4.38 -6.29
N GLU A 97 12.58 5.22 -7.30
CA GLU A 97 11.53 5.92 -8.05
C GLU A 97 10.58 4.93 -8.76
N THR A 98 11.13 4.01 -9.56
CA THR A 98 10.38 2.99 -10.28
C THR A 98 9.63 2.04 -9.33
N PHE A 99 10.26 1.67 -8.21
CA PHE A 99 9.63 0.89 -7.16
C PHE A 99 8.40 1.60 -6.58
N LEU A 100 8.53 2.89 -6.21
CA LEU A 100 7.45 3.67 -5.63
C LEU A 100 6.31 3.96 -6.62
N GLU A 101 6.65 4.21 -7.89
CA GLU A 101 5.67 4.35 -8.97
C GLU A 101 4.86 3.06 -9.15
N THR A 102 5.54 1.92 -9.18
CA THR A 102 4.89 0.61 -9.31
C THR A 102 3.99 0.31 -8.11
N LEU A 103 4.46 0.60 -6.89
CA LEU A 103 3.65 0.49 -5.67
C LEU A 103 2.41 1.37 -5.74
N LEU A 104 2.54 2.63 -6.19
CA LEU A 104 1.40 3.53 -6.34
C LEU A 104 0.37 2.97 -7.32
N ASN A 105 0.81 2.45 -8.47
CA ASN A 105 -0.07 1.85 -9.48
C ASN A 105 -0.86 0.66 -8.89
N VAL A 106 -0.19 -0.22 -8.13
CA VAL A 106 -0.86 -1.33 -7.43
C VAL A 106 -1.89 -0.84 -6.42
N LEU A 107 -1.56 0.19 -5.61
CA LEU A 107 -2.49 0.75 -4.63
C LEU A 107 -3.70 1.44 -5.28
N GLN A 108 -3.50 2.12 -6.41
CA GLN A 108 -4.58 2.69 -7.20
C GLN A 108 -5.50 1.61 -7.75
N GLN A 109 -4.95 0.51 -8.27
CA GLN A 109 -5.73 -0.63 -8.74
C GLN A 109 -6.58 -1.25 -7.63
N ILE A 110 -6.00 -1.46 -6.44
CA ILE A 110 -6.72 -1.94 -5.25
C ILE A 110 -7.91 -1.03 -4.89
N ASN A 111 -7.72 0.29 -5.00
CA ASN A 111 -8.78 1.25 -4.72
C ASN A 111 -9.88 1.24 -5.79
N ALA A 112 -9.50 1.07 -7.07
CA ALA A 112 -10.44 0.93 -8.18
C ALA A 112 -11.31 -0.32 -8.00
N GLU A 113 -10.71 -1.48 -7.70
CA GLU A 113 -11.44 -2.74 -7.47
C GLU A 113 -12.47 -2.62 -6.32
N LYS A 114 -12.11 -1.92 -5.23
CA LYS A 114 -12.99 -1.71 -4.08
C LYS A 114 -14.13 -0.74 -4.34
N SER A 115 -13.87 0.31 -5.12
CA SER A 115 -14.88 1.33 -5.46
C SER A 115 -15.89 0.82 -6.50
N CYS A 116 -15.54 -0.17 -7.31
CA CYS A 116 -16.40 -0.78 -8.32
C CYS A 116 -17.28 -1.95 -7.83
N ALA A 117 -17.25 -2.35 -6.55
CA ALA A 117 -18.15 -3.39 -6.04
C ALA A 117 -19.61 -2.88 -5.98
N PRO A 118 -20.54 -3.34 -6.84
CA PRO A 118 -21.90 -2.83 -6.85
C PRO A 118 -22.62 -3.31 -5.59
N LYS A 119 -22.80 -2.40 -4.62
CA LYS A 119 -23.73 -2.39 -3.47
C LYS A 119 -24.52 -3.70 -3.20
N ARG A 120 -23.85 -4.85 -3.02
CA ARG A 120 -24.51 -6.12 -2.66
C ARG A 120 -25.15 -6.06 -1.26
N LYS A 121 -24.71 -5.10 -0.43
CA LYS A 121 -25.25 -4.85 0.91
C LYS A 121 -26.65 -4.22 0.92
N LYS A 122 -27.05 -3.42 -0.10
CA LYS A 122 -28.41 -2.85 -0.16
C LYS A 122 -29.48 -3.93 -0.34
N ARG A 123 -29.25 -4.88 -1.25
CA ARG A 123 -30.18 -5.99 -1.53
C ARG A 123 -30.41 -6.92 -0.34
N HIS A 124 -29.38 -7.19 0.47
CA HIS A 124 -29.53 -8.04 1.65
C HIS A 124 -30.25 -7.31 2.80
N LEU A 125 -30.00 -6.00 2.97
CA LEU A 125 -30.67 -5.18 3.98
C LEU A 125 -32.14 -4.94 3.63
N GLU A 126 -32.47 -4.68 2.36
CA GLU A 126 -33.85 -4.57 1.86
C GLU A 126 -34.62 -5.89 2.03
N ARG A 127 -33.98 -7.04 1.73
CA ARG A 127 -34.59 -8.36 1.97
C ARG A 127 -34.87 -8.61 3.45
N LYS A 128 -33.96 -8.21 4.35
CA LYS A 128 -34.17 -8.30 5.80
C LYS A 128 -35.26 -7.36 6.30
N LYS A 129 -35.35 -6.14 5.73
CA LYS A 129 -36.38 -5.16 6.08
C LYS A 129 -37.77 -5.62 5.62
N LYS A 130 -37.88 -6.11 4.38
CA LYS A 130 -39.12 -6.69 3.82
C LYS A 130 -39.59 -7.93 4.59
N LYS A 131 -38.66 -8.79 5.03
CA LYS A 131 -38.99 -9.96 5.86
C LYS A 131 -39.51 -9.56 7.25
N ARG A 132 -39.01 -8.47 7.83
CA ARG A 132 -39.48 -7.92 9.11
C ARG A 132 -40.84 -7.22 8.98
N GLU A 133 -41.09 -6.50 7.88
CA GLU A 133 -42.39 -5.89 7.60
C GLU A 133 -43.48 -6.95 7.39
N ASN A 134 -43.19 -7.99 6.60
CA ASN A 134 -44.14 -9.08 6.39
C ASN A 134 -44.50 -9.82 7.69
N LEU A 135 -43.53 -10.01 8.59
CA LEU A 135 -43.79 -10.66 9.89
C LEU A 135 -44.64 -9.80 10.83
N LYS A 136 -44.53 -8.47 10.75
CA LYS A 136 -45.34 -7.53 11.54
C LYS A 136 -46.78 -7.44 11.05
N ASN A 137 -47.05 -7.77 9.79
CA ASN A 137 -48.38 -7.73 9.19
C ASN A 137 -49.14 -9.07 9.35
N MET A 138 -48.54 -10.07 10.01
CA MET A 138 -49.12 -11.40 10.27
C MET A 138 -49.48 -11.63 11.75
N ILE A 139 -49.30 -10.61 12.60
CA ILE A 139 -49.73 -10.56 14.00
C ILE A 139 -50.75 -9.42 14.11
#